data_AF-A0A1F0UUT2-F1
#
_entry.id   AF-A0A1F0UUT2-F1
#
_cell.length_a   1.000
_cell.length_b   1.000
_cell.length_c   1.000
_cell.angle_alpha   90.00
_cell.angle_beta   90.00
_cell.angle_gamma   90.00
#
_symmetry.space_group_name_H-M   'P 1'
#
loop_
_entity.id
_entity.type
_entity.pdbx_description
1 polymer ?
#
loop_
_entity_poly.entity_id
_entity_poly.type
_entity_poly.pdbx_seq_one_letter_code
_entity_poly.pdbx_strand_id
1 'polypeptide(L)'
;MQKAEIKRQLLKKLKQEHCFWSYDSSSINNITDEFLIELVLLHLDLKDINKLFLIYPYKQIKACWVRNLIPQGSYLYTLNKFLAFYYFNAKRPGAYVKAMATRQLNKIST
;
A
#
# COMPACT_ATOMS: atom_id res chain seq x y z
N MET A 1 4.75 -13.45 -18.11
CA MET A 1 4.32 -14.59 -17.26
C MET A 1 4.54 -14.34 -15.75
N GLN A 2 5.68 -13.78 -15.31
CA GLN A 2 5.99 -13.62 -13.88
C GLN A 2 5.02 -12.69 -13.10
N LYS A 3 4.55 -11.58 -13.68
CA LYS A 3 3.67 -10.62 -13.01
C LYS A 3 2.34 -11.22 -12.55
N ALA A 4 1.69 -12.03 -13.41
CA ALA A 4 0.42 -12.65 -13.10
C ALA A 4 0.55 -13.68 -11.96
N GLU A 5 1.66 -14.43 -11.95
CA GLU A 5 1.93 -15.42 -10.91
C GLU A 5 2.20 -14.76 -9.55
N ILE A 6 3.02 -13.71 -9.51
CA ILE A 6 3.27 -12.93 -8.30
C ILE A 6 1.96 -12.31 -7.77
N LYS A 7 1.12 -11.75 -8.66
CA LYS A 7 -0.20 -11.21 -8.28
C LYS A 7 -1.08 -12.28 -7.64
N ARG A 8 -1.13 -13.50 -8.20
CA ARG A 8 -1.88 -14.63 -7.62
C ARG A 8 -1.34 -15.05 -6.25
N GLN A 9 -0.02 -15.09 -6.08
CA GLN A 9 0.59 -15.41 -4.79
C GLN A 9 0.24 -14.38 -3.70
N LEU A 10 0.32 -13.09 -4.03
CA LEU A 10 -0.07 -12.01 -3.12
C LEU A 10 -1.55 -12.09 -2.75
N LEU A 11 -2.43 -12.33 -3.72
CA LEU A 11 -3.87 -12.52 -3.47
C LEU A 11 -4.15 -13.73 -2.57
N LYS A 12 -3.41 -14.84 -2.76
CA LYS A 12 -3.56 -16.03 -1.91
C LYS A 12 -3.19 -15.73 -0.46
N LYS A 13 -2.10 -14.99 -0.23
CA LYS A 13 -1.70 -14.55 1.11
C LYS A 13 -2.69 -13.57 1.74
N LEU A 14 -3.19 -12.61 0.97
CA LEU A 14 -4.23 -11.68 1.44
C LEU A 14 -5.53 -12.39 1.86
N LYS A 15 -5.88 -13.50 1.18
CA LYS A 15 -7.00 -14.36 1.61
C LYS A 15 -6.72 -15.07 2.94
N GLN A 16 -5.46 -15.47 3.19
CA GLN A 16 -5.05 -16.12 4.43
C GLN A 16 -5.03 -15.15 5.62
N GLU A 17 -4.64 -13.89 5.39
CA GLU A 17 -4.66 -12.82 6.39
C GLU A 17 -6.07 -12.28 6.68
N HIS A 18 -7.12 -12.94 6.17
CA HIS A 18 -8.54 -12.55 6.33
C HIS A 18 -8.89 -11.11 5.90
N CYS A 19 -8.06 -10.47 5.06
CA CYS A 19 -8.26 -9.09 4.63
C CYS A 19 -9.54 -8.86 3.78
N PHE A 20 -10.20 -9.92 3.34
CA PHE A 20 -11.40 -9.87 2.48
C PHE A 20 -12.71 -10.19 3.20
N TRP A 21 -12.79 -9.99 4.53
CA TRP A 21 -13.99 -10.30 5.32
C TRP A 21 -15.29 -9.68 4.79
N SER A 22 -15.21 -8.52 4.11
CA SER A 22 -16.36 -7.82 3.52
C SER A 22 -16.48 -7.94 1.99
N TYR A 23 -15.54 -8.62 1.31
CA TYR A 23 -15.53 -8.70 -0.15
C TYR A 23 -16.06 -10.02 -0.65
N ASP A 24 -16.95 -9.95 -1.65
CA ASP A 24 -17.43 -11.14 -2.33
C ASP A 24 -16.26 -11.84 -3.04
N SER A 25 -16.19 -13.15 -2.86
CA SER A 25 -15.12 -14.02 -3.36
C SER A 25 -14.94 -13.98 -4.88
N SER A 26 -16.02 -13.61 -5.59
CA SER A 26 -16.09 -13.35 -7.03
C SER A 26 -15.33 -12.08 -7.47
N SER A 27 -15.28 -11.05 -6.62
CA SER A 27 -14.68 -9.73 -6.91
C SER A 27 -13.17 -9.70 -6.69
N ILE A 28 -12.62 -10.68 -5.95
CA ILE A 28 -11.19 -10.74 -5.62
C ILE A 28 -10.31 -10.93 -6.86
N ASN A 29 -10.84 -11.58 -7.91
CA ASN A 29 -10.10 -11.77 -9.16
C ASN A 29 -10.02 -10.51 -10.01
N ASN A 30 -10.87 -9.51 -9.76
CA ASN A 30 -10.96 -8.28 -10.54
C ASN A 30 -10.47 -7.03 -9.77
N ILE A 31 -9.64 -7.25 -8.74
CA ILE A 31 -9.05 -6.18 -7.94
C ILE A 31 -8.13 -5.31 -8.79
N THR A 32 -8.34 -3.99 -8.69
CA THR A 32 -7.48 -2.98 -9.31
C THR A 32 -6.08 -3.04 -8.72
N ASP A 33 -5.09 -2.70 -9.54
CA ASP A 33 -3.69 -2.71 -9.11
C ASP A 33 -3.45 -1.78 -7.91
N GLU A 34 -4.15 -0.65 -7.83
CA GLU A 34 -4.04 0.28 -6.69
C GLU A 34 -4.49 -0.35 -5.35
N PHE A 35 -5.59 -1.08 -5.36
CA PHE A 35 -6.13 -1.71 -4.15
C PHE A 35 -5.26 -2.90 -3.71
N LEU A 36 -4.70 -3.65 -4.66
CA LEU A 36 -3.72 -4.69 -4.33
C LEU A 36 -2.47 -4.08 -3.66
N ILE A 37 -1.95 -2.98 -4.20
CA ILE A 37 -0.79 -2.28 -3.63
C ILE A 37 -1.07 -1.85 -2.19
N GLU A 38 -2.23 -1.25 -1.95
CA GLU A 38 -2.65 -0.83 -0.62
C GLU A 38 -2.72 -1.98 0.38
N LEU A 39 -3.44 -3.05 0.03
CA LEU A 39 -3.62 -4.19 0.92
C LEU A 39 -2.28 -4.88 1.26
N VAL A 40 -1.39 -5.02 0.28
CA VAL A 40 -0.07 -5.63 0.50
C VAL A 40 0.79 -4.75 1.41
N LEU A 41 0.77 -3.43 1.22
CA LEU A 41 1.52 -2.50 2.09
C LEU A 41 0.98 -2.48 3.52
N LEU A 42 -0.32 -2.76 3.70
CA LEU A 42 -1.00 -2.69 4.99
C LEU A 42 -0.91 -3.99 5.79
N HIS A 43 -1.02 -5.15 5.13
CA HIS A 43 -1.22 -6.43 5.79
C HIS A 43 -0.13 -7.48 5.57
N LEU A 44 0.74 -7.33 4.57
CA LEU A 44 1.75 -8.35 4.23
C LEU A 44 3.14 -7.98 4.75
N ASP A 45 4.04 -8.97 4.70
CA ASP A 45 5.42 -8.87 5.17
C ASP A 45 6.34 -8.14 4.19
N LEU A 46 7.56 -7.84 4.65
CA LEU A 46 8.58 -7.17 3.83
C LEU A 46 8.92 -7.96 2.56
N LYS A 47 8.89 -9.30 2.61
CA LYS A 47 9.21 -10.15 1.46
C LYS A 47 8.20 -9.96 0.35
N ASP A 48 6.92 -9.85 0.70
CA ASP A 48 5.84 -9.66 -0.26
C ASP A 48 5.75 -8.22 -0.76
N ILE A 49 6.01 -7.23 0.11
CA ILE A 49 6.17 -5.83 -0.34
C ILE A 49 7.32 -5.72 -1.35
N ASN A 50 8.46 -6.41 -1.12
CA ASN A 50 9.56 -6.43 -2.09
C ASN A 50 9.14 -7.02 -3.44
N LYS A 51 8.30 -8.07 -3.46
CA LYS A 51 7.75 -8.62 -4.72
C LYS A 51 6.91 -7.60 -5.46
N LEU A 52 6.24 -6.71 -4.74
CA LEU A 52 5.40 -5.67 -5.30
C LEU A 52 6.23 -4.64 -6.09
N PHE A 53 7.43 -4.30 -5.61
CA PHE A 53 8.41 -3.48 -6.33
C PHE A 53 9.00 -4.17 -7.58
N LEU A 54 8.87 -5.49 -7.72
CA LEU A 54 9.28 -6.21 -8.94
C LEU A 54 8.22 -6.10 -10.06
N ILE A 55 6.94 -5.95 -9.69
CA ILE A 55 5.82 -6.00 -10.65
C ILE A 55 5.19 -4.64 -10.95
N TYR A 56 5.37 -3.66 -10.07
CA TYR A 56 4.87 -2.30 -10.23
C TYR A 56 6.00 -1.27 -10.14
N PRO A 57 5.94 -0.21 -10.95
CA PRO A 57 6.94 0.86 -10.88
C PRO A 57 6.84 1.60 -9.55
N TYR A 58 8.00 1.99 -9.02
CA TYR A 58 8.12 2.74 -7.77
C TYR A 58 7.16 3.93 -7.66
N LYS A 59 6.98 4.69 -8.76
CA LYS A 59 6.07 5.85 -8.81
C LYS A 59 4.62 5.47 -8.50
N GLN A 60 4.15 4.33 -9.01
CA GLN A 60 2.78 3.86 -8.79
C GLN A 60 2.59 3.44 -7.33
N ILE A 61 3.54 2.67 -6.79
CA ILE A 61 3.50 2.20 -5.40
C ILE A 61 3.49 3.40 -4.43
N LYS A 62 4.37 4.37 -4.68
CA LYS A 62 4.44 5.60 -3.88
C LYS A 62 3.15 6.41 -3.99
N ALA A 63 2.54 6.51 -5.17
CA ALA A 63 1.28 7.23 -5.37
C ALA A 63 0.14 6.60 -4.58
N CYS A 64 -0.04 5.27 -4.64
CA CYS A 64 -1.03 4.54 -3.85
C CYS A 64 -0.80 4.72 -2.34
N TRP A 65 0.44 4.56 -1.89
CA TRP A 65 0.79 4.75 -0.48
C TRP A 65 0.41 6.16 0.02
N VAL A 66 0.78 7.20 -0.74
CA VAL A 66 0.51 8.60 -0.37
C VAL A 66 -0.98 8.93 -0.43
N ARG A 67 -1.74 8.33 -1.35
CA ARG A 67 -3.18 8.61 -1.51
C ARG A 67 -4.06 7.84 -0.54
N ASN A 68 -3.73 6.59 -0.22
CA ASN A 68 -4.65 5.70 0.50
C ASN A 68 -4.20 5.45 1.95
N LEU A 69 -2.90 5.27 2.21
CA LEU A 69 -2.40 4.92 3.56
C LEU A 69 -2.08 6.16 4.41
N ILE A 70 -1.51 7.22 3.81
CA ILE A 70 -1.13 8.42 4.56
C ILE A 70 -2.35 9.16 5.16
N PRO A 71 -3.50 9.32 4.47
CA PRO A 71 -4.65 10.02 5.04
C PRO A 71 -5.30 9.34 6.25
N GLN A 72 -5.03 8.05 6.48
CA GLN A 72 -5.51 7.34 7.69
C GLN A 72 -4.88 7.87 8.99
N GLY A 73 -3.94 8.81 8.89
CA GLY A 73 -3.55 9.67 10.01
C GLY A 73 -2.85 8.92 11.14
N SER A 74 -3.35 9.10 12.36
CA SER A 74 -2.73 8.57 13.59
C SER A 74 -2.74 7.04 13.63
N TYR A 75 -3.77 6.38 13.07
CA TYR A 75 -3.93 4.93 13.08
C TYR A 75 -2.75 4.21 12.41
N LEU A 76 -2.33 4.70 11.24
CA LEU A 76 -1.21 4.12 10.48
C LEU A 76 0.11 4.89 10.66
N TYR A 77 0.23 5.79 11.64
CA TYR A 77 1.37 6.70 11.72
C TYR A 77 2.73 5.99 11.87
N THR A 78 2.79 4.94 12.68
CA THR A 78 4.02 4.14 12.88
C THR A 78 4.38 3.37 11.61
N LEU A 79 3.40 2.72 10.98
CA LEU A 79 3.59 2.00 9.71
C LEU A 79 4.05 2.96 8.60
N ASN A 80 3.38 4.10 8.46
CA ASN A 80 3.72 5.11 7.45
C ASN A 80 5.13 5.67 7.64
N LYS A 81 5.59 5.88 8.89
CA LYS A 81 6.99 6.26 9.13
C LYS A 81 7.95 5.17 8.69
N PHE A 82 7.65 3.91 9.03
CA PHE A 82 8.48 2.78 8.64
C PHE A 82 8.58 2.69 7.11
N LEU A 83 7.45 2.72 6.40
CA LEU A 83 7.41 2.70 4.94
C LEU A 83 8.17 3.89 4.33
N ALA A 84 7.98 5.09 4.88
CA ALA A 84 8.69 6.29 4.45
C ALA A 84 10.22 6.15 4.57
N PHE A 85 10.69 5.58 5.67
CA PHE A 85 12.11 5.35 5.92
C PHE A 85 12.67 4.23 5.04
N TYR A 86 12.07 3.05 5.09
CA TYR A 86 12.61 1.83 4.53
C TYR A 86 12.46 1.74 3.00
N TYR A 87 11.29 2.11 2.47
CA TYR A 87 11.00 1.97 1.04
C TYR A 87 11.11 3.28 0.26
N PHE A 88 10.83 4.42 0.88
CA PHE A 88 10.81 5.71 0.20
C PHE A 88 12.00 6.61 0.53
N ASN A 89 12.99 6.09 1.28
CA ASN A 89 14.24 6.76 1.63
C ASN A 89 14.05 8.20 2.15
N ALA A 90 13.03 8.42 2.97
CA ALA A 90 12.71 9.72 3.52
C ALA A 90 13.73 10.09 4.62
N LYS A 91 14.53 11.14 4.41
CA LYS A 91 15.51 11.64 5.40
C LYS A 91 14.90 11.95 6.77
N ARG A 92 13.64 12.41 6.81
CA ARG A 92 12.88 12.72 8.04
C ARG A 92 11.49 12.08 7.94
N PRO A 93 11.35 10.78 8.27
CA PRO A 93 10.12 10.01 8.00
C PRO A 93 8.86 10.62 8.63
N GLY A 94 8.94 11.04 9.90
CA GLY A 94 7.80 11.64 10.59
C GLY A 94 7.35 12.97 9.99
N ALA A 95 8.29 13.86 9.68
CA ALA A 95 7.99 15.14 9.03
C ALA A 95 7.45 14.94 7.61
N TYR A 96 8.01 13.97 6.87
CA TYR A 96 7.56 13.63 5.53
C TYR A 96 6.11 13.13 5.52
N VAL A 97 5.76 12.18 6.39
CA VAL A 97 4.38 11.65 6.49
C VAL A 97 3.40 12.76 6.86
N LYS A 98 3.72 13.60 7.84
CA LYS A 98 2.87 14.75 8.21
C LYS A 98 2.68 15.71 7.04
N ALA A 99 3.75 16.09 6.35
CA ALA A 99 3.67 16.98 5.20
C ALA A 99 2.82 16.40 4.05
N MET A 100 2.94 15.09 3.79
CA MET A 100 2.11 14.42 2.79
C MET A 100 0.64 14.35 3.23
N ALA A 101 0.37 14.07 4.50
CA ALA A 101 -1.00 14.05 5.04
C ALA A 101 -1.67 15.42 4.88
N THR A 102 -0.99 16.51 5.27
CA THR A 102 -1.50 17.87 5.07
C THR A 102 -1.79 18.18 3.60
N ARG A 103 -0.91 17.76 2.68
CA ARG A 103 -1.15 17.96 1.24
C ARG A 103 -2.39 17.22 0.73
N GLN A 104 -2.65 16.02 1.23
CA GLN A 104 -3.85 15.27 0.83
C GLN A 104 -5.12 15.89 1.41
N LEU A 105 -5.09 16.32 2.68
CA LEU A 105 -6.22 17.02 3.29
C LEU A 105 -6.58 18.29 2.51
N ASN A 106 -5.58 19.10 2.14
CA ASN A 106 -5.82 20.32 1.36
C ASN A 106 -6.46 20.03 0.00
N LYS A 107 -6.09 18.92 -0.67
CA LYS A 107 -6.71 18.53 -1.96
C LYS A 107 -8.18 18.13 -1.84
N ILE A 108 -8.60 17.64 -0.68
CA ILE A 108 -10.00 17.25 -0.43
C ILE A 108 -10.84 18.48 -0.07
N SER A 109 -10.21 19.50 0.52
CA SER A 109 -10.85 20.77 0.90
C SER A 109 -10.94 21.81 -0.23
N THR A 110 -10.43 21.51 -1.44
CA THR A 110 -10.53 22.38 -2.63
C THR A 110 -11.45 21.75 -3.65
#